data_AF-A0A3B0KVP4-F1
#
_entry.id   AF-A0A3B0KVP4-F1
#
_cell.length_a   1.000
_cell.length_b   1.000
_cell.length_c   1.000
_cell.angle_alpha   90.00
_cell.angle_beta   90.00
_cell.angle_gamma   90.00
#
_symmetry.space_group_name_H-M   'P 1'
#
loop_
_entity.id
_entity.type
_entity.pdbx_description
1 polymer ?
#
loop_
_entity_poly.entity_id
_entity_poly.type
_entity_poly.pdbx_seq_one_letter_code
_entity_poly.pdbx_strand_id
1 'polypeptide(L)'
;MGHLSTPERVCSKTPIPSNGEGSPPILARRSKLNGDSAQARRGEDSSPELPPRGKMALSKSLSSMKPAASKVPKDLVDHVPKDQIDLEEYTRKFQGDKVLGYQFQAPLKWDKVIQISLLHIVAVVCLFTYPLRDLNPYTTLWSFFVGGVAGFGVTAGAHRFWTHRSYTANAVLRSILMICYCVAGQNTLYDWVRDHRVHHKYSETDADPHNANRGFFFSHVGWLMMLKHPDVLRRGRQIDMSDVLGDPVVRFHQKYFIPLKIFLCFILPSAIPVYCWGESWQLALIQQCLFRYVSSLNFTWSVNSAAHLWGSRPYDKRIMPSENIYVSLVAMGEGWHNYHHVFPWDYKAAELGNYGVNFTTMVLDAFHKLGWAWNMKQPSKELVRRTLEKYGDGSHVSQMGAGPEGAFAGSSQMVGHFHYAEVPDPELEYDAESSSTESAKLDENENESERQKKGKKVNTT
;
A
#
# COMPACT_ATOMS: atom_id res chain seq x y z
N MET A 1 -13.83 -31.33 35.06
CA MET A 1 -13.74 -31.94 36.40
C MET A 1 -12.35 -31.61 36.94
N GLY A 2 -12.14 -31.12 38.16
CA GLY A 2 -13.11 -30.72 39.18
C GLY A 2 -12.47 -29.81 40.26
N HIS A 3 -13.34 -29.10 40.99
CA HIS A 3 -13.07 -28.14 42.08
C HIS A 3 -12.10 -28.58 43.20
N LEU A 4 -11.53 -27.58 43.90
CA LEU A 4 -11.36 -27.38 45.37
C LEU A 4 -10.24 -26.32 45.59
N SER A 5 -10.21 -25.42 46.60
CA SER A 5 -11.20 -24.97 47.61
C SER A 5 -10.83 -23.56 48.10
N THR A 6 -11.80 -22.78 48.63
CA THR A 6 -11.58 -21.56 49.45
C THR A 6 -11.40 -21.90 50.94
N PRO A 7 -10.93 -20.94 51.78
CA PRO A 7 -11.81 -20.12 52.64
C PRO A 7 -11.57 -18.59 52.46
N GLU A 8 -12.47 -17.61 52.74
CA GLU A 8 -13.16 -17.23 54.02
C GLU A 8 -12.16 -16.67 55.08
N ARG A 9 -12.29 -15.51 55.78
CA ARG A 9 -13.34 -14.53 56.20
C ARG A 9 -12.69 -13.10 56.41
N VAL A 10 -13.29 -11.94 56.77
CA VAL A 10 -14.65 -11.39 57.07
C VAL A 10 -14.64 -9.83 56.93
N CYS A 11 -15.81 -9.14 56.98
CA CYS A 11 -15.96 -7.67 56.87
C CYS A 11 -15.93 -6.85 58.19
N SER A 12 -15.53 -5.56 58.12
CA SER A 12 -16.14 -4.40 58.83
C SER A 12 -15.69 -3.09 58.15
N LYS A 13 -16.58 -2.24 57.60
CA LYS A 13 -17.50 -1.23 58.18
C LYS A 13 -16.85 0.09 58.65
N THR A 14 -17.30 1.18 58.02
CA THR A 14 -17.01 2.62 58.24
C THR A 14 -17.50 3.14 59.61
N PRO A 15 -17.00 4.31 60.09
CA PRO A 15 -17.70 5.57 59.81
C PRO A 15 -16.82 6.84 59.61
N ILE A 16 -17.50 7.92 59.19
CA ILE A 16 -17.07 9.33 58.99
C ILE A 16 -17.64 10.13 60.20
N PRO A 17 -16.97 11.15 60.82
CA PRO A 17 -16.98 12.51 60.24
C PRO A 17 -15.91 13.58 60.64
N SER A 18 -15.94 14.67 59.87
CA SER A 18 -15.98 16.10 60.28
C SER A 18 -14.78 17.06 60.00
N ASN A 19 -15.14 18.12 59.26
CA ASN A 19 -14.84 19.56 59.42
C ASN A 19 -13.45 20.20 59.14
N GLY A 20 -13.52 21.29 58.35
CA GLY A 20 -12.59 22.44 58.35
C GLY A 20 -11.39 22.35 57.38
N GLU A 21 -10.90 23.44 56.78
CA GLU A 21 -11.47 24.79 56.56
C GLU A 21 -10.61 25.56 55.53
N GLY A 22 -11.13 26.63 54.90
CA GLY A 22 -10.29 27.67 54.27
C GLY A 22 -9.96 27.57 52.76
N SER A 23 -10.08 28.71 52.07
CA SER A 23 -9.69 29.01 50.67
C SER A 23 -9.82 30.54 50.46
N PRO A 24 -9.35 31.18 49.35
CA PRO A 24 -8.32 30.76 48.38
C PRO A 24 -7.10 31.75 48.24
N PRO A 25 -6.94 32.65 47.21
CA PRO A 25 -5.67 32.70 46.47
C PRO A 25 -5.00 34.10 46.33
N ILE A 26 -3.81 34.16 45.68
CA ILE A 26 -3.20 35.42 45.22
C ILE A 26 -2.78 35.33 43.73
N LEU A 27 -2.87 36.48 43.04
CA LEU A 27 -2.77 36.64 41.59
C LEU A 27 -1.35 36.85 41.04
N ALA A 28 -1.22 36.42 39.77
CA ALA A 28 -0.41 36.94 38.67
C ALA A 28 0.64 38.06 38.90
N ARG A 29 1.80 37.92 38.24
CA ARG A 29 2.64 39.06 37.85
C ARG A 29 3.16 38.93 36.42
N ARG A 30 2.70 39.82 35.52
CA ARG A 30 3.42 40.16 34.28
C ARG A 30 4.61 41.06 34.64
N SER A 31 5.72 40.93 33.92
CA SER A 31 6.70 42.00 33.75
C SER A 31 7.04 42.17 32.27
N LYS A 32 7.10 43.43 31.83
CA LYS A 32 7.79 43.84 30.60
C LYS A 32 9.12 44.43 31.01
N LEU A 33 10.18 44.18 30.26
CA LEU A 33 11.35 45.04 30.21
C LEU A 33 11.81 45.18 28.75
N ASN A 34 11.72 46.40 28.23
CA ASN A 34 12.55 46.84 27.11
C ASN A 34 13.77 47.55 27.70
N GLY A 35 14.90 47.51 26.99
CA GLY A 35 16.09 48.29 27.33
C GLY A 35 17.10 48.19 26.19
N ASP A 36 17.26 49.28 25.45
CA ASP A 36 18.13 49.33 24.27
C ASP A 36 19.62 49.41 24.63
N SER A 37 20.48 48.80 23.80
CA SER A 37 21.90 49.18 23.75
C SER A 37 22.53 48.96 22.36
N ALA A 38 22.97 50.09 21.79
CA ALA A 38 24.03 50.30 20.79
C ALA A 38 24.38 49.22 19.74
N GLN A 39 24.13 49.59 18.47
CA GLN A 39 25.06 49.52 17.33
C GLN A 39 26.37 48.72 17.48
N ALA A 40 26.67 47.83 16.51
CA ALA A 40 27.74 48.11 15.53
C ALA A 40 27.80 47.11 14.35
N ARG A 41 28.38 47.60 13.24
CA ARG A 41 28.93 46.89 12.05
C ARG A 41 27.96 46.35 11.01
N ARG A 42 28.27 46.67 9.75
CA ARG A 42 27.65 46.14 8.53
C ARG A 42 28.27 44.80 8.15
N GLY A 43 27.47 43.95 7.52
CA GLY A 43 27.92 42.90 6.62
C GLY A 43 26.96 42.88 5.43
N GLU A 44 27.48 42.92 4.22
CA GLU A 44 26.67 42.89 3.00
C GLU A 44 26.46 41.44 2.57
N ASP A 45 25.22 41.04 2.28
CA ASP A 45 24.93 40.31 1.04
C ASP A 45 23.45 40.50 0.64
N SER A 46 23.10 39.91 -0.49
CA SER A 46 22.08 40.39 -1.40
C SER A 46 20.83 39.50 -1.44
N SER A 47 19.68 40.13 -1.66
CA SER A 47 18.41 39.45 -1.96
C SER A 47 17.57 40.37 -2.85
N PRO A 48 17.16 39.94 -4.05
CA PRO A 48 16.40 40.79 -4.96
C PRO A 48 14.96 40.98 -4.45
N GLU A 49 14.55 42.23 -4.28
CA GLU A 49 13.20 42.59 -3.85
C GLU A 49 12.15 42.24 -4.92
N LEU A 50 10.97 41.79 -4.47
CA LEU A 50 9.81 41.59 -5.36
C LEU A 50 9.10 42.93 -5.59
N PRO A 51 8.77 43.30 -6.85
CA PRO A 51 8.09 44.56 -7.14
C PRO A 51 6.65 44.59 -6.59
N PRO A 52 6.11 45.77 -6.24
CA PRO A 52 4.82 45.89 -5.56
C PRO A 52 3.63 45.48 -6.43
N ARG A 53 2.61 44.88 -5.80
CA ARG A 53 1.36 44.46 -6.46
C ARG A 53 0.53 45.65 -6.96
N GLY A 54 0.75 46.04 -8.21
CA GLY A 54 -0.18 46.90 -8.96
C GLY A 54 -1.53 46.20 -9.19
N LYS A 55 -2.63 46.90 -8.96
CA LYS A 55 -3.98 46.41 -9.32
C LYS A 55 -4.19 46.56 -10.83
N MET A 56 -4.37 45.47 -11.55
CA MET A 56 -4.87 45.47 -12.94
C MET A 56 -6.24 44.78 -13.03
N ALA A 57 -7.07 45.25 -13.96
CA ALA A 57 -8.47 44.86 -14.07
C ALA A 57 -8.69 43.49 -14.74
N LEU A 58 -9.83 42.85 -14.45
CA LEU A 58 -10.29 41.65 -15.17
C LEU A 58 -10.57 41.99 -16.64
N SER A 59 -9.82 41.39 -17.55
CA SER A 59 -10.19 41.28 -18.97
C SER A 59 -10.75 39.88 -19.26
N LYS A 60 -11.87 39.81 -19.98
CA LYS A 60 -12.51 38.54 -20.34
C LYS A 60 -11.78 37.88 -21.52
N SER A 61 -10.92 36.90 -21.24
CA SER A 61 -10.51 35.89 -22.23
C SER A 61 -9.97 34.63 -21.54
N LEU A 62 -10.84 33.63 -21.37
CA LEU A 62 -10.49 32.34 -20.75
C LEU A 62 -11.32 31.20 -21.35
N SER A 63 -11.20 31.01 -22.67
CA SER A 63 -12.01 30.03 -23.41
C SER A 63 -11.32 29.40 -24.63
N SER A 64 -10.04 28.99 -24.53
CA SER A 64 -9.40 28.12 -25.55
C SER A 64 -8.04 27.49 -25.17
N MET A 65 -7.85 27.02 -23.92
CA MET A 65 -6.70 26.13 -23.61
C MET A 65 -7.14 24.68 -23.49
N LYS A 66 -6.92 23.90 -24.56
CA LYS A 66 -6.95 22.42 -24.49
C LYS A 66 -5.72 21.95 -23.69
N PRO A 67 -5.83 20.93 -22.81
CA PRO A 67 -4.66 20.39 -22.13
C PRO A 67 -3.67 19.81 -23.15
N ALA A 68 -2.37 20.09 -22.95
CA ALA A 68 -1.33 19.60 -23.83
C ALA A 68 -1.17 18.08 -23.66
N ALA A 69 -1.48 17.31 -24.70
CA ALA A 69 -1.29 15.86 -24.69
C ALA A 69 0.21 15.52 -24.56
N SER A 70 0.57 14.85 -23.47
CA SER A 70 1.92 14.33 -23.26
C SER A 70 2.27 13.35 -24.38
N LYS A 71 3.28 13.70 -25.20
CA LYS A 71 3.75 12.84 -26.29
C LYS A 71 4.63 11.73 -25.73
N VAL A 72 4.01 10.63 -25.31
CA VAL A 72 4.71 9.36 -25.04
C VAL A 72 5.55 8.98 -26.28
N PRO A 73 6.83 8.61 -26.12
CA PRO A 73 7.68 8.19 -27.24
C PRO A 73 7.08 7.03 -28.05
N LYS A 74 7.23 7.08 -29.38
CA LYS A 74 6.66 6.11 -30.33
C LYS A 74 7.32 4.71 -30.29
N ASP A 75 8.33 4.48 -29.46
CA ASP A 75 9.03 3.20 -29.32
C ASP A 75 8.58 2.36 -28.09
N LEU A 76 7.44 2.71 -27.49
CA LEU A 76 6.77 2.02 -26.38
C LEU A 76 5.43 1.36 -26.80
N VAL A 77 5.22 1.13 -28.09
CA VAL A 77 3.89 0.94 -28.71
C VAL A 77 3.26 -0.45 -28.53
N ASP A 78 4.01 -1.50 -28.19
CA ASP A 78 3.48 -2.87 -28.06
C ASP A 78 2.62 -3.11 -26.80
N HIS A 79 2.45 -2.10 -25.93
CA HIS A 79 1.48 -2.12 -24.85
C HIS A 79 0.32 -1.18 -25.18
N VAL A 80 -0.83 -1.72 -25.59
CA VAL A 80 -2.07 -0.93 -25.75
C VAL A 80 -2.41 -0.33 -24.38
N PRO A 81 -2.24 0.98 -24.18
CA PRO A 81 -2.43 1.56 -22.87
C PRO A 81 -3.94 1.72 -22.62
N LYS A 82 -4.34 1.58 -21.34
CA LYS A 82 -5.76 1.44 -20.95
C LYS A 82 -6.56 2.75 -21.06
N ASP A 83 -5.92 3.81 -21.52
CA ASP A 83 -6.49 5.09 -21.96
C ASP A 83 -7.08 5.01 -23.38
N GLN A 84 -6.53 4.18 -24.27
CA GLN A 84 -6.99 4.00 -25.66
C GLN A 84 -8.24 3.12 -25.80
N ILE A 85 -8.69 2.46 -24.73
CA ILE A 85 -9.94 1.70 -24.71
C ILE A 85 -11.13 2.68 -24.83
N ASP A 86 -12.07 2.44 -25.74
CA ASP A 86 -13.36 3.14 -25.70
C ASP A 86 -14.11 2.71 -24.43
N LEU A 87 -14.26 3.64 -23.48
CA LEU A 87 -14.83 3.35 -22.17
C LEU A 87 -16.37 3.26 -22.21
N GLU A 88 -17.03 3.94 -23.16
CA GLU A 88 -18.47 3.86 -23.33
C GLU A 88 -18.84 2.51 -23.95
N GLU A 89 -18.13 2.10 -25.00
CA GLU A 89 -18.26 0.76 -25.56
C GLU A 89 -17.88 -0.33 -24.55
N TYR A 90 -16.78 -0.17 -23.81
CA TYR A 90 -16.36 -1.13 -22.78
C TYR A 90 -17.46 -1.32 -21.73
N THR A 91 -18.00 -0.23 -21.20
CA THR A 91 -19.09 -0.25 -20.21
C THR A 91 -20.35 -0.89 -20.77
N ARG A 92 -20.75 -0.53 -22.00
CA ARG A 92 -21.90 -1.12 -22.71
C ARG A 92 -21.77 -2.63 -22.93
N LYS A 93 -20.55 -3.11 -23.19
CA LYS A 93 -20.21 -4.53 -23.38
C LYS A 93 -19.85 -5.26 -22.07
N PHE A 94 -19.82 -4.58 -20.93
CA PHE A 94 -19.48 -5.17 -19.64
C PHE A 94 -20.67 -5.94 -19.05
N GLN A 95 -20.89 -7.16 -19.52
CA GLN A 95 -21.97 -8.05 -19.09
C GLN A 95 -21.36 -9.40 -18.72
N GLY A 96 -21.51 -9.84 -17.48
CA GLY A 96 -20.82 -11.03 -17.00
C GLY A 96 -21.29 -12.34 -17.64
N ASP A 97 -20.38 -13.30 -17.72
CA ASP A 97 -20.64 -14.58 -18.36
C ASP A 97 -21.67 -15.41 -17.55
N LYS A 98 -22.46 -16.23 -18.24
CA LYS A 98 -23.32 -17.24 -17.62
C LYS A 98 -22.73 -18.64 -17.81
N VAL A 99 -22.29 -19.27 -16.72
CA VAL A 99 -21.51 -20.51 -16.74
C VAL A 99 -22.14 -21.53 -15.80
N LEU A 100 -22.50 -22.72 -16.32
CA LEU A 100 -23.13 -23.80 -15.55
C LEU A 100 -24.36 -23.35 -14.72
N GLY A 101 -25.12 -22.39 -15.24
CA GLY A 101 -26.28 -21.79 -14.58
C GLY A 101 -25.97 -20.53 -13.76
N TYR A 102 -24.75 -20.37 -13.24
CA TYR A 102 -24.32 -19.22 -12.46
C TYR A 102 -24.11 -17.98 -13.34
N GLN A 103 -24.58 -16.83 -12.86
CA GLN A 103 -24.42 -15.53 -13.50
C GLN A 103 -23.25 -14.79 -12.84
N PHE A 104 -22.19 -14.50 -13.58
CA PHE A 104 -21.06 -13.73 -13.06
C PHE A 104 -21.33 -12.22 -13.15
N GLN A 105 -20.66 -11.44 -12.30
CA GLN A 105 -20.73 -9.98 -12.27
C GLN A 105 -19.88 -9.30 -13.37
N ALA A 106 -18.92 -10.03 -13.97
CA ALA A 106 -17.95 -9.52 -14.94
C ALA A 106 -17.61 -10.61 -15.97
N PRO A 107 -17.27 -10.25 -17.23
CA PRO A 107 -16.82 -11.22 -18.24
C PRO A 107 -15.55 -11.95 -17.80
N LEU A 108 -15.44 -13.25 -18.08
CA LEU A 108 -14.28 -14.05 -17.65
C LEU A 108 -13.16 -14.01 -18.69
N LYS A 109 -11.92 -13.91 -18.21
CA LYS A 109 -10.71 -14.07 -19.02
C LYS A 109 -10.36 -15.56 -19.04
N TRP A 110 -11.00 -16.32 -19.93
CA TRP A 110 -10.83 -17.78 -19.98
C TRP A 110 -9.38 -18.24 -20.12
N ASP A 111 -8.53 -17.48 -20.81
CA ASP A 111 -7.09 -17.73 -20.87
C ASP A 111 -6.42 -17.65 -19.49
N LYS A 112 -6.80 -16.68 -18.65
CA LYS A 112 -6.30 -16.53 -17.28
C LYS A 112 -6.93 -17.50 -16.29
N VAL A 113 -8.22 -17.82 -16.44
CA VAL A 113 -8.87 -18.91 -15.69
C VAL A 113 -8.10 -20.21 -15.90
N ILE A 114 -7.82 -20.58 -17.16
CA ILE A 114 -7.09 -21.80 -17.51
C ILE A 114 -5.63 -21.74 -17.06
N GLN A 115 -4.89 -20.66 -17.38
CA GLN A 115 -3.47 -20.52 -17.02
C GLN A 115 -3.24 -20.58 -15.51
N ILE A 116 -4.04 -19.86 -14.70
CA ILE A 116 -3.88 -19.82 -13.25
C ILE A 116 -4.34 -21.15 -12.63
N SER A 117 -5.46 -21.71 -13.08
CA SER A 117 -5.95 -23.01 -12.56
C SER A 117 -4.96 -24.13 -12.86
N LEU A 118 -4.46 -24.22 -14.10
CA LEU A 118 -3.49 -25.26 -14.49
C LEU A 118 -2.19 -25.13 -13.70
N LEU A 119 -1.66 -23.92 -13.50
CA LEU A 119 -0.46 -23.68 -12.69
C LEU A 119 -0.61 -24.22 -11.26
N HIS A 120 -1.76 -23.95 -10.62
CA HIS A 120 -2.00 -24.39 -9.24
C HIS A 120 -2.33 -25.89 -9.15
N ILE A 121 -3.08 -26.45 -10.11
CA ILE A 121 -3.35 -27.89 -10.20
C ILE A 121 -2.05 -28.66 -10.38
N VAL A 122 -1.17 -28.23 -11.30
CA VAL A 122 0.13 -28.86 -11.52
C VAL A 122 1.02 -28.72 -10.28
N ALA A 123 1.02 -27.57 -9.60
CA ALA A 123 1.74 -27.43 -8.34
C ALA A 123 1.23 -28.38 -7.23
N VAL A 124 -0.09 -28.57 -7.11
CA VAL A 124 -0.69 -29.52 -6.13
C VAL A 124 -0.38 -30.98 -6.51
N VAL A 125 -0.46 -31.34 -7.79
CA VAL A 125 -0.08 -32.69 -8.27
C VAL A 125 1.41 -32.94 -8.05
N CYS A 126 2.28 -31.97 -8.34
CA CYS A 126 3.69 -32.04 -8.02
C CYS A 126 3.91 -32.22 -6.51
N LEU A 127 3.22 -31.46 -5.63
CA LEU A 127 3.40 -31.56 -4.18
C LEU A 127 3.21 -32.98 -3.63
N PHE A 128 2.28 -33.77 -4.19
CA PHE A 128 2.06 -35.17 -3.81
C PHE A 128 2.97 -36.18 -4.52
N THR A 129 3.60 -35.82 -5.64
CA THR A 129 4.46 -36.70 -6.45
C THR A 129 5.95 -36.34 -6.38
N TYR A 130 6.32 -35.31 -5.62
CA TYR A 130 7.67 -34.75 -5.58
C TYR A 130 8.67 -35.71 -4.89
N PRO A 131 9.76 -36.11 -5.56
CA PRO A 131 10.76 -36.98 -4.95
C PRO A 131 11.69 -36.17 -4.04
N LEU A 132 11.16 -35.80 -2.87
CA LEU A 132 11.84 -35.02 -1.81
C LEU A 132 13.17 -35.61 -1.33
N ARG A 133 13.46 -36.89 -1.61
CA ARG A 133 14.72 -37.56 -1.28
C ARG A 133 15.85 -37.24 -2.25
N ASP A 134 15.51 -36.88 -3.49
CA ASP A 134 16.46 -36.66 -4.58
C ASP A 134 16.78 -35.16 -4.75
N LEU A 135 16.00 -34.29 -4.10
CA LEU A 135 16.16 -32.84 -4.09
C LEU A 135 17.41 -32.40 -3.30
N ASN A 136 18.29 -31.64 -3.96
CA ASN A 136 19.43 -31.06 -3.27
C ASN A 136 18.95 -29.94 -2.31
N PRO A 137 19.31 -29.94 -1.01
CA PRO A 137 18.86 -28.93 -0.06
C PRO A 137 19.29 -27.50 -0.45
N TYR A 138 20.37 -27.33 -1.24
CA TYR A 138 20.76 -26.03 -1.79
C TYR A 138 19.72 -25.50 -2.80
N THR A 139 19.00 -26.36 -3.53
CA THR A 139 17.90 -25.97 -4.42
C THR A 139 16.71 -25.40 -3.63
N THR A 140 16.43 -25.94 -2.44
CA THR A 140 15.43 -25.40 -1.51
C THR A 140 15.85 -24.06 -0.94
N LEU A 141 17.09 -23.94 -0.43
CA LEU A 141 17.65 -22.69 0.09
C LEU A 141 17.66 -21.59 -1.00
N TRP A 142 18.01 -21.97 -2.23
CA TRP A 142 17.98 -21.10 -3.40
C TRP A 142 16.57 -20.60 -3.72
N SER A 143 15.52 -21.44 -3.65
CA SER A 143 14.13 -20.95 -3.77
C SER A 143 13.77 -19.91 -2.72
N PHE A 144 14.19 -20.08 -1.46
CA PHE A 144 13.93 -19.08 -0.42
C PHE A 144 14.69 -17.77 -0.70
N PHE A 145 15.95 -17.84 -1.14
CA PHE A 145 16.72 -16.67 -1.54
C PHE A 145 16.07 -15.94 -2.74
N VAL A 146 15.78 -16.63 -3.83
CA VAL A 146 15.15 -16.06 -5.04
C VAL A 146 13.72 -15.57 -4.74
N GLY A 147 13.00 -16.22 -3.81
CA GLY A 147 11.72 -15.75 -3.29
C GLY A 147 11.84 -14.44 -2.51
N GLY A 148 12.85 -14.30 -1.65
CA GLY A 148 13.16 -13.05 -0.95
C GLY A 148 13.59 -11.92 -1.90
N VAL A 149 14.39 -12.24 -2.92
CA VAL A 149 14.77 -11.29 -3.99
C VAL A 149 13.54 -10.83 -4.78
N ALA A 150 12.62 -11.74 -5.13
CA ALA A 150 11.35 -11.42 -5.76
C ALA A 150 10.49 -10.51 -4.86
N GLY A 151 10.27 -10.89 -3.60
CA GLY A 151 9.48 -10.14 -2.65
C GLY A 151 10.01 -8.73 -2.44
N PHE A 152 11.32 -8.57 -2.22
CA PHE A 152 11.97 -7.25 -2.10
C PHE A 152 11.75 -6.36 -3.34
N GLY A 153 11.72 -6.93 -4.54
CA GLY A 153 11.40 -6.18 -5.77
C GLY A 153 9.97 -5.66 -5.82
N VAL A 154 9.02 -6.41 -5.24
CA VAL A 154 7.62 -5.98 -5.10
C VAL A 154 7.52 -4.92 -3.98
N THR A 155 8.04 -5.21 -2.79
CA THR A 155 7.84 -4.41 -1.58
C THR A 155 8.67 -3.12 -1.59
N ALA A 156 9.99 -3.20 -1.59
CA ALA A 156 10.84 -2.01 -1.66
C ALA A 156 10.73 -1.28 -3.01
N GLY A 157 10.48 -2.01 -4.09
CA GLY A 157 10.42 -1.50 -5.47
C GLY A 157 9.03 -1.00 -5.88
N ALA A 158 8.20 -1.89 -6.43
CA ALA A 158 6.92 -1.52 -7.06
C ALA A 158 5.96 -0.81 -6.10
N HIS A 159 5.93 -1.26 -4.85
CA HIS A 159 5.11 -0.74 -3.77
C HIS A 159 5.70 0.54 -3.17
N ARG A 160 6.66 0.43 -2.24
CA ARG A 160 7.10 1.57 -1.43
C ARG A 160 7.81 2.66 -2.26
N PHE A 161 8.67 2.30 -3.21
CA PHE A 161 9.34 3.28 -4.08
C PHE A 161 8.41 3.82 -5.18
N TRP A 162 8.07 3.02 -6.19
CA TRP A 162 7.38 3.53 -7.37
C TRP A 162 5.91 3.86 -7.14
N THR A 163 5.17 3.15 -6.28
CA THR A 163 3.78 3.54 -6.00
C THR A 163 3.72 4.73 -5.05
N HIS A 164 4.29 4.57 -3.85
CA HIS A 164 4.06 5.50 -2.74
C HIS A 164 5.06 6.65 -2.63
N ARG A 165 6.16 6.61 -3.42
CA ARG A 165 7.21 7.65 -3.40
C ARG A 165 7.75 7.88 -1.98
N SER A 166 7.84 6.83 -1.16
CA SER A 166 8.11 6.93 0.29
C SER A 166 9.59 7.17 0.63
N TYR A 167 10.48 6.96 -0.33
CA TYR A 167 11.89 7.32 -0.26
C TYR A 167 12.42 7.70 -1.66
N THR A 168 13.62 8.28 -1.71
CA THR A 168 14.36 8.60 -2.95
C THR A 168 15.53 7.62 -3.11
N ALA A 169 15.84 7.21 -4.35
CA ALA A 169 16.86 6.21 -4.64
C ALA A 169 17.74 6.59 -5.84
N ASN A 170 19.02 6.21 -5.79
CA ASN A 170 19.95 6.41 -6.90
C ASN A 170 19.66 5.43 -8.07
N ALA A 171 20.30 5.66 -9.22
CA ALA A 171 20.09 4.85 -10.43
C ALA A 171 20.49 3.37 -10.24
N VAL A 172 21.47 3.08 -9.38
CA VAL A 172 21.94 1.71 -9.08
C VAL A 172 20.86 0.96 -8.32
N LEU A 173 20.37 1.52 -7.20
CA LEU A 173 19.31 0.90 -6.40
C LEU A 173 18.01 0.75 -7.20
N ARG A 174 17.61 1.76 -7.99
CA ARG A 174 16.44 1.65 -8.89
C ARG A 174 16.60 0.51 -9.91
N SER A 175 17.80 0.31 -10.44
CA SER A 175 18.07 -0.81 -11.36
C SER A 175 18.02 -2.16 -10.65
N ILE A 176 18.53 -2.25 -9.42
CA ILE A 176 18.43 -3.47 -8.58
C ILE A 176 16.97 -3.79 -8.28
N LEU A 177 16.18 -2.82 -7.81
CA LEU A 177 14.75 -3.00 -7.50
C LEU A 177 13.95 -3.46 -8.74
N MET A 178 14.30 -2.96 -9.92
CA MET A 178 13.70 -3.37 -11.19
C MET A 178 14.04 -4.83 -11.54
N ILE A 179 15.31 -5.23 -11.39
CA ILE A 179 15.76 -6.62 -11.60
C ILE A 179 15.06 -7.55 -10.60
N CYS A 180 15.02 -7.20 -9.32
CA CYS A 180 14.29 -7.92 -8.27
C CYS A 180 12.81 -8.08 -8.62
N TYR A 181 12.16 -7.03 -9.13
CA TYR A 181 10.75 -7.10 -9.55
C TYR A 181 10.53 -8.04 -10.75
N CYS A 182 11.46 -8.09 -11.71
CA CYS A 182 11.43 -9.08 -12.80
C CYS A 182 11.52 -10.52 -12.27
N VAL A 183 12.28 -10.79 -11.21
CA VAL A 183 12.36 -12.12 -10.54
C VAL A 183 11.04 -12.53 -9.87
N ALA A 184 10.20 -11.55 -9.49
CA ALA A 184 8.84 -11.79 -8.99
C ALA A 184 7.83 -12.16 -10.09
N GLY A 185 8.14 -11.88 -11.35
CA GLY A 185 7.36 -12.33 -12.50
C GLY A 185 5.91 -11.84 -12.54
N GLN A 186 5.59 -10.68 -11.94
CA GLN A 186 4.23 -10.15 -11.89
C GLN A 186 3.83 -9.45 -13.21
N ASN A 187 2.99 -8.40 -13.14
CA ASN A 187 2.59 -7.58 -14.30
C ASN A 187 3.69 -6.56 -14.66
N THR A 188 3.42 -5.64 -15.59
CA THR A 188 4.38 -4.53 -15.82
C THR A 188 4.44 -3.62 -14.58
N LEU A 189 5.61 -3.03 -14.26
CA LEU A 189 5.73 -2.03 -13.18
C LEU A 189 4.68 -0.92 -13.31
N TYR A 190 4.43 -0.43 -14.53
CA TYR A 190 3.42 0.60 -14.80
C TYR A 190 2.00 0.14 -14.46
N ASP A 191 1.62 -1.08 -14.83
CA ASP A 191 0.30 -1.62 -14.49
C ASP A 191 0.14 -1.89 -13.00
N TRP A 192 1.17 -2.44 -12.36
CA TRP A 192 1.19 -2.70 -10.92
C TRP A 192 1.03 -1.39 -10.15
N VAL A 193 1.87 -0.38 -10.45
CA VAL A 193 1.85 0.92 -9.77
C VAL A 193 0.54 1.66 -10.02
N ARG A 194 0.04 1.72 -11.25
CA ARG A 194 -1.25 2.36 -11.52
C ARG A 194 -2.38 1.66 -10.77
N ASP A 195 -2.45 0.32 -10.86
CA ASP A 195 -3.52 -0.44 -10.20
C ASP A 195 -3.45 -0.27 -8.67
N HIS A 196 -2.27 -0.27 -8.06
CA HIS A 196 -2.11 -0.07 -6.63
C HIS A 196 -2.38 1.39 -6.19
N ARG A 197 -2.08 2.40 -7.03
CA ARG A 197 -2.52 3.80 -6.82
C ARG A 197 -4.05 3.96 -6.90
N VAL A 198 -4.74 3.20 -7.77
CA VAL A 198 -6.22 3.16 -7.77
C VAL A 198 -6.73 2.49 -6.50
N HIS A 199 -6.15 1.34 -6.12
CA HIS A 199 -6.52 0.61 -4.91
C HIS A 199 -6.50 1.50 -3.66
N HIS A 200 -5.39 2.16 -3.34
CA HIS A 200 -5.36 3.04 -2.15
C HIS A 200 -6.34 4.21 -2.21
N LYS A 201 -6.59 4.80 -3.39
CA LYS A 201 -7.47 5.97 -3.52
C LYS A 201 -8.96 5.62 -3.51
N TYR A 202 -9.32 4.39 -3.88
CA TYR A 202 -10.71 3.95 -4.04
C TYR A 202 -10.96 2.56 -3.44
N SER A 203 -10.22 2.21 -2.38
CA SER A 203 -10.25 0.92 -1.68
C SER A 203 -11.69 0.54 -1.33
N GLU A 204 -12.01 -0.76 -1.37
CA GLU A 204 -13.35 -1.30 -1.05
C GLU A 204 -14.50 -0.89 -1.99
N THR A 205 -14.26 -0.06 -3.01
CA THR A 205 -15.26 0.33 -4.03
C THR A 205 -15.12 -0.47 -5.32
N ASP A 206 -16.08 -0.38 -6.24
CA ASP A 206 -15.96 -0.99 -7.58
C ASP A 206 -14.96 -0.28 -8.53
N ALA A 207 -14.24 0.73 -8.04
CA ALA A 207 -13.03 1.23 -8.69
C ALA A 207 -11.74 0.53 -8.19
N ASP A 208 -11.77 -0.17 -7.05
CA ASP A 208 -10.64 -0.97 -6.57
C ASP A 208 -10.41 -2.20 -7.48
N PRO A 209 -9.20 -2.38 -8.06
CA PRO A 209 -8.86 -3.57 -8.84
C PRO A 209 -9.12 -4.92 -8.15
N HIS A 210 -9.05 -4.98 -6.82
CA HIS A 210 -9.18 -6.19 -6.02
C HIS A 210 -10.08 -6.00 -4.78
N ASN A 211 -11.11 -5.16 -4.90
CA ASN A 211 -12.16 -4.86 -3.90
C ASN A 211 -12.46 -6.02 -2.93
N ALA A 212 -12.05 -5.88 -1.66
CA ALA A 212 -12.23 -6.89 -0.63
C ALA A 212 -13.70 -7.19 -0.27
N ASN A 213 -14.63 -6.24 -0.50
CA ASN A 213 -16.07 -6.46 -0.28
C ASN A 213 -16.67 -7.53 -1.21
N ARG A 214 -15.98 -7.87 -2.31
CA ARG A 214 -16.36 -8.98 -3.20
C ARG A 214 -15.85 -10.35 -2.72
N GLY A 215 -15.27 -10.40 -1.51
CA GLY A 215 -14.91 -11.62 -0.79
C GLY A 215 -13.51 -12.17 -1.12
N PHE A 216 -12.97 -12.98 -0.20
CA PHE A 216 -11.59 -13.48 -0.21
C PHE A 216 -11.13 -14.01 -1.58
N PHE A 217 -11.92 -14.86 -2.24
CA PHE A 217 -11.51 -15.44 -3.52
C PHE A 217 -11.33 -14.38 -4.61
N PHE A 218 -12.19 -13.35 -4.65
CA PHE A 218 -12.07 -12.27 -5.62
C PHE A 218 -10.80 -11.44 -5.38
N SER A 219 -10.61 -10.94 -4.16
CA SER A 219 -9.48 -10.06 -3.83
C SER A 219 -8.12 -10.77 -3.88
N HIS A 220 -8.09 -12.08 -3.59
CA HIS A 220 -6.90 -12.89 -3.72
C HIS A 220 -6.52 -13.11 -5.20
N VAL A 221 -7.38 -13.77 -5.98
CA VAL A 221 -7.02 -14.25 -7.34
C VAL A 221 -8.10 -14.06 -8.40
N GLY A 222 -9.38 -14.05 -8.02
CA GLY A 222 -10.51 -13.92 -8.96
C GLY A 222 -10.47 -12.64 -9.79
N TRP A 223 -9.93 -11.54 -9.26
CA TRP A 223 -9.74 -10.28 -9.98
C TRP A 223 -8.79 -10.39 -11.19
N LEU A 224 -7.85 -11.33 -11.18
CA LEU A 224 -6.99 -11.63 -12.33
C LEU A 224 -7.73 -12.40 -13.42
N MET A 225 -8.71 -13.24 -13.03
CA MET A 225 -9.48 -14.15 -13.87
C MET A 225 -10.67 -13.52 -14.60
N MET A 226 -11.08 -12.28 -14.28
CA MET A 226 -12.19 -11.58 -14.94
C MET A 226 -11.79 -10.19 -15.47
N LEU A 227 -12.56 -9.63 -16.40
CA LEU A 227 -12.41 -8.24 -16.79
C LEU A 227 -12.61 -7.30 -15.59
N LYS A 228 -11.88 -6.18 -15.58
CA LYS A 228 -11.97 -5.17 -14.52
C LYS A 228 -13.29 -4.41 -14.64
N HIS A 229 -13.90 -4.07 -13.51
CA HIS A 229 -15.07 -3.21 -13.53
C HIS A 229 -14.74 -1.87 -14.23
N PRO A 230 -15.65 -1.26 -15.02
CA PRO A 230 -15.36 -0.06 -15.78
C PRO A 230 -14.81 1.10 -14.95
N ASP A 231 -15.14 1.20 -13.66
CA ASP A 231 -14.63 2.27 -12.80
C ASP A 231 -13.16 2.13 -12.44
N VAL A 232 -12.62 0.91 -12.43
CA VAL A 232 -11.16 0.69 -12.33
C VAL A 232 -10.43 1.32 -13.54
N LEU A 233 -11.07 1.33 -14.72
CA LEU A 233 -10.55 2.02 -15.90
C LEU A 233 -10.81 3.54 -15.83
N ARG A 234 -12.03 3.95 -15.44
CA ARG A 234 -12.46 5.36 -15.33
C ARG A 234 -11.58 6.13 -14.34
N ARG A 235 -11.40 5.60 -13.13
CA ARG A 235 -10.53 6.15 -12.08
C ARG A 235 -9.05 5.90 -12.37
N GLY A 236 -8.69 4.79 -13.01
CA GLY A 236 -7.33 4.52 -13.47
C GLY A 236 -6.75 5.55 -14.45
N ARG A 237 -7.60 6.27 -15.19
CA ARG A 237 -7.22 7.41 -16.04
C ARG A 237 -7.02 8.73 -15.27
N GLN A 238 -7.48 8.78 -14.02
CA GLN A 238 -7.38 9.96 -13.12
C GLN A 238 -6.14 9.88 -12.20
N ILE A 239 -5.34 8.81 -12.30
CA ILE A 239 -4.10 8.62 -11.56
C ILE A 239 -2.94 9.26 -12.33
N ASP A 240 -2.21 10.16 -11.68
CA ASP A 240 -0.91 10.62 -12.16
C ASP A 240 0.09 9.46 -12.23
N MET A 241 0.72 9.30 -13.39
CA MET A 241 1.76 8.31 -13.68
C MET A 241 3.00 8.97 -14.34
N SER A 242 3.08 10.31 -14.33
CA SER A 242 4.14 11.07 -15.02
C SER A 242 5.53 10.80 -14.46
N ASP A 243 5.65 10.53 -13.17
CA ASP A 243 6.88 10.10 -12.51
C ASP A 243 7.33 8.70 -12.97
N VAL A 244 6.39 7.75 -13.05
CA VAL A 244 6.63 6.37 -13.46
C VAL A 244 7.04 6.29 -14.94
N LEU A 245 6.43 7.12 -15.79
CA LEU A 245 6.79 7.23 -17.21
C LEU A 245 8.06 8.07 -17.43
N GLY A 246 8.37 9.01 -16.54
CA GLY A 246 9.61 9.78 -16.54
C GLY A 246 10.83 8.90 -16.26
N ASP A 247 10.71 7.94 -15.33
CA ASP A 247 11.80 7.05 -14.90
C ASP A 247 12.38 6.24 -16.09
N PRO A 248 13.66 6.45 -16.47
CA PRO A 248 14.29 5.68 -17.54
C PRO A 248 14.45 4.19 -17.22
N VAL A 249 14.53 3.81 -15.93
CA VAL A 249 14.60 2.41 -15.51
C VAL A 249 13.26 1.71 -15.73
N VAL A 250 12.15 2.39 -15.45
CA VAL A 250 10.81 1.86 -15.73
C VAL A 250 10.53 1.80 -17.24
N ARG A 251 10.95 2.80 -18.02
CA ARG A 251 10.84 2.75 -19.49
C ARG A 251 11.66 1.61 -20.09
N PHE A 252 12.88 1.36 -19.59
CA PHE A 252 13.67 0.19 -19.97
C PHE A 252 12.95 -1.12 -19.60
N HIS A 253 12.44 -1.23 -18.37
CA HIS A 253 11.65 -2.37 -17.93
C HIS A 253 10.43 -2.60 -18.83
N GLN A 254 9.64 -1.56 -19.17
CA GLN A 254 8.48 -1.69 -20.06
C GLN A 254 8.89 -2.24 -21.43
N LYS A 255 9.94 -1.67 -22.05
CA LYS A 255 10.42 -2.04 -23.38
C LYS A 255 10.95 -3.47 -23.47
N TYR A 256 11.53 -3.99 -22.39
CA TYR A 256 12.11 -5.33 -22.33
C TYR A 256 11.40 -6.28 -21.35
N PHE A 257 10.15 -5.99 -20.98
CA PHE A 257 9.43 -6.67 -19.90
C PHE A 257 9.37 -8.19 -20.09
N ILE A 258 8.94 -8.67 -21.27
CA ILE A 258 8.80 -10.10 -21.56
C ILE A 258 10.15 -10.84 -21.48
N PRO A 259 11.21 -10.46 -22.22
CA PRO A 259 12.50 -11.15 -22.12
C PRO A 259 13.12 -11.05 -20.72
N LEU A 260 13.04 -9.90 -20.04
CA LEU A 260 13.52 -9.76 -18.66
C LEU A 260 12.77 -10.69 -17.69
N LYS A 261 11.44 -10.74 -17.77
CA LYS A 261 10.60 -11.63 -16.95
C LYS A 261 10.90 -13.10 -17.20
N ILE A 262 10.97 -13.53 -18.47
CA ILE A 262 11.23 -14.94 -18.79
C ILE A 262 12.64 -15.35 -18.33
N PHE A 263 13.65 -14.50 -18.54
CA PHE A 263 15.01 -14.78 -18.11
C PHE A 263 15.16 -14.78 -16.59
N LEU A 264 14.73 -13.71 -15.91
CA LEU A 264 14.99 -13.50 -14.47
C LEU A 264 14.03 -14.25 -13.53
N CYS A 265 12.78 -14.51 -13.94
CA CYS A 265 11.84 -15.26 -13.11
C CYS A 265 11.98 -16.80 -13.26
N PHE A 266 12.38 -17.28 -14.44
CA PHE A 266 12.29 -18.72 -14.76
C PHE A 266 13.62 -19.33 -15.21
N ILE A 267 14.26 -18.81 -16.26
CA ILE A 267 15.46 -19.43 -16.84
C ILE A 267 16.65 -19.36 -15.86
N LEU A 268 17.04 -18.17 -15.43
CA LEU A 268 18.22 -17.97 -14.58
C LEU A 268 18.06 -18.64 -13.20
N PRO A 269 16.91 -18.52 -12.49
CA PRO A 269 16.71 -19.26 -11.23
C PRO A 269 16.80 -20.77 -11.38
N SER A 270 16.32 -21.35 -12.50
CA SER A 270 16.35 -22.80 -12.72
C SER A 270 17.71 -23.32 -13.21
N ALA A 271 18.45 -22.51 -13.98
CA ALA A 271 19.75 -22.89 -14.51
C ALA A 271 20.83 -22.95 -13.40
N ILE A 272 20.77 -22.05 -12.41
CA ILE A 272 21.78 -21.97 -11.34
C ILE A 272 21.90 -23.28 -10.54
N PRO A 273 20.82 -23.91 -10.05
CA PRO A 273 20.91 -25.21 -9.38
C PRO A 273 21.57 -26.31 -10.22
N VAL A 274 21.24 -26.37 -11.52
CA VAL A 274 21.75 -27.38 -12.44
C VAL A 274 23.25 -27.23 -12.64
N TYR A 275 23.72 -26.00 -12.92
CA TYR A 275 25.13 -25.75 -13.24
C TYR A 275 26.04 -25.54 -12.02
N CYS A 276 25.51 -25.10 -10.88
CA CYS A 276 26.33 -24.80 -9.69
C CYS A 276 26.40 -25.94 -8.66
N TRP A 277 25.40 -26.84 -8.60
CA TRP A 277 25.44 -27.99 -7.68
C TRP A 277 24.79 -29.28 -8.24
N GLY A 278 24.66 -29.38 -9.57
CA GLY A 278 24.30 -30.62 -10.24
C GLY A 278 22.84 -31.07 -10.05
N GLU A 279 21.94 -30.14 -9.73
CA GLU A 279 20.50 -30.44 -9.62
C GLU A 279 19.92 -30.92 -10.96
N SER A 280 18.92 -31.80 -10.93
CA SER A 280 18.22 -32.20 -12.14
C SER A 280 17.36 -31.06 -12.70
N TRP A 281 17.28 -30.93 -14.03
CA TRP A 281 16.41 -29.93 -14.67
C TRP A 281 14.96 -30.05 -14.20
N GLN A 282 14.47 -31.27 -13.99
CA GLN A 282 13.12 -31.56 -13.51
C GLN A 282 12.87 -30.96 -12.13
N LEU A 283 13.75 -31.24 -11.15
CA LEU A 283 13.63 -30.71 -9.79
C LEU A 283 13.84 -29.20 -9.76
N ALA A 284 14.85 -28.68 -10.47
CA ALA A 284 15.08 -27.23 -10.56
C ALA A 284 13.87 -26.48 -11.13
N LEU A 285 13.25 -26.98 -12.21
CA LEU A 285 12.06 -26.36 -12.81
C LEU A 285 10.83 -26.44 -11.89
N ILE A 286 10.58 -27.56 -11.22
CA ILE A 286 9.48 -27.67 -10.24
C ILE A 286 9.72 -26.68 -9.08
N GLN A 287 10.92 -26.66 -8.53
CA GLN A 287 11.27 -25.88 -7.35
C GLN A 287 11.27 -24.35 -7.60
N GLN A 288 11.65 -23.91 -8.80
CA GLN A 288 11.79 -22.49 -9.17
C GLN A 288 10.62 -21.91 -9.96
N CYS A 289 10.00 -22.69 -10.85
CA CYS A 289 8.91 -22.25 -11.73
C CYS A 289 7.51 -22.64 -11.24
N LEU A 290 7.39 -23.70 -10.42
CA LEU A 290 6.15 -24.03 -9.72
C LEU A 290 6.20 -23.53 -8.27
N PHE A 291 6.87 -24.23 -7.35
CA PHE A 291 6.70 -24.00 -5.92
C PHE A 291 7.10 -22.60 -5.46
N ARG A 292 8.30 -22.12 -5.80
CA ARG A 292 8.71 -20.73 -5.47
C ARG A 292 7.74 -19.70 -6.06
N TYR A 293 7.39 -19.84 -7.34
CA TYR A 293 6.57 -18.84 -8.06
C TYR A 293 5.12 -18.82 -7.55
N VAL A 294 4.48 -19.98 -7.40
CA VAL A 294 3.14 -20.12 -6.83
C VAL A 294 3.08 -19.58 -5.41
N SER A 295 4.04 -19.91 -4.54
CA SER A 295 4.10 -19.32 -3.19
C SER A 295 4.28 -17.80 -3.24
N SER A 296 5.19 -17.28 -4.07
CA SER A 296 5.42 -15.83 -4.21
C SER A 296 4.16 -15.07 -4.67
N LEU A 297 3.38 -15.66 -5.58
CA LEU A 297 2.08 -15.13 -6.00
C LEU A 297 1.08 -15.10 -4.84
N ASN A 298 0.86 -16.24 -4.18
CA ASN A 298 -0.11 -16.36 -3.08
C ASN A 298 0.28 -15.51 -1.85
N PHE A 299 1.58 -15.31 -1.59
CA PHE A 299 2.08 -14.40 -0.54
C PHE A 299 1.86 -12.91 -0.89
N THR A 300 1.88 -12.55 -2.18
CA THR A 300 1.48 -11.19 -2.60
C THR A 300 -0.04 -11.03 -2.48
N TRP A 301 -0.79 -12.03 -2.97
CA TRP A 301 -2.25 -12.01 -3.01
C TRP A 301 -2.90 -12.08 -1.61
N SER A 302 -2.19 -12.58 -0.59
CA SER A 302 -2.68 -12.57 0.80
C SER A 302 -2.67 -11.18 1.43
N VAL A 303 -1.87 -10.23 0.92
CA VAL A 303 -1.98 -8.81 1.29
C VAL A 303 -3.35 -8.28 0.85
N ASN A 304 -3.69 -8.44 -0.43
CA ASN A 304 -4.96 -7.99 -1.00
C ASN A 304 -6.21 -8.63 -0.35
N SER A 305 -6.10 -9.86 0.17
CA SER A 305 -7.25 -10.59 0.71
C SER A 305 -7.22 -10.78 2.23
N ALA A 306 -6.23 -11.50 2.77
CA ALA A 306 -6.18 -11.80 4.20
C ALA A 306 -5.94 -10.55 5.04
N ALA A 307 -5.09 -9.61 4.59
CA ALA A 307 -4.85 -8.35 5.32
C ALA A 307 -5.97 -7.30 5.14
N HIS A 308 -6.94 -7.48 4.23
CA HIS A 308 -8.19 -6.70 4.23
C HIS A 308 -9.31 -7.34 5.07
N LEU A 309 -9.24 -8.65 5.34
CA LEU A 309 -10.35 -9.40 5.95
C LEU A 309 -10.10 -9.78 7.41
N TRP A 310 -8.86 -10.13 7.79
CA TRP A 310 -8.54 -10.75 9.08
C TRP A 310 -7.31 -10.13 9.73
N GLY A 311 -7.54 -9.39 10.82
CA GLY A 311 -6.52 -8.69 11.59
C GLY A 311 -7.20 -7.69 12.54
N SER A 312 -6.41 -6.97 13.34
CA SER A 312 -6.92 -5.84 14.14
C SER A 312 -6.78 -4.51 13.37
N ARG A 313 -7.43 -3.44 13.85
CA ARG A 313 -7.47 -2.12 13.20
C ARG A 313 -7.10 -0.98 14.16
N PRO A 314 -5.87 -0.98 14.71
CA PRO A 314 -5.44 -0.05 15.75
C PRO A 314 -5.38 1.40 15.29
N TYR A 315 -5.18 1.70 14.00
CA TYR A 315 -5.01 3.07 13.50
C TYR A 315 -6.30 3.65 12.95
N ASP A 316 -7.08 2.87 12.18
CA ASP A 316 -8.44 3.25 11.77
C ASP A 316 -9.37 2.04 11.62
N LYS A 317 -10.41 1.97 12.45
CA LYS A 317 -11.42 0.89 12.43
C LYS A 317 -12.50 1.03 11.36
N ARG A 318 -12.50 2.13 10.61
CA ARG A 318 -13.52 2.45 9.58
C ARG A 318 -13.18 1.85 8.20
N ILE A 319 -11.93 1.45 8.00
CA ILE A 319 -11.43 0.85 6.75
C ILE A 319 -11.25 -0.66 6.89
N MET A 320 -11.31 -1.41 5.79
CA MET A 320 -11.10 -2.87 5.83
C MET A 320 -9.65 -3.31 6.10
N PRO A 321 -8.59 -2.68 5.56
CA PRO A 321 -7.19 -3.01 5.87
C PRO A 321 -6.92 -3.23 7.37
N SER A 322 -6.14 -4.26 7.69
CA SER A 322 -6.01 -4.83 9.03
C SER A 322 -4.58 -5.35 9.28
N GLU A 323 -4.13 -5.30 10.54
CA GLU A 323 -2.81 -5.77 10.94
C GLU A 323 -2.80 -7.31 11.05
N ASN A 324 -2.00 -7.97 10.21
CA ASN A 324 -1.91 -9.43 10.13
C ASN A 324 -0.45 -9.89 10.12
N ILE A 325 0.01 -10.40 11.27
CA ILE A 325 1.40 -10.87 11.48
C ILE A 325 1.77 -12.05 10.56
N TYR A 326 0.83 -12.92 10.20
CA TYR A 326 1.07 -14.05 9.30
C TYR A 326 1.30 -13.58 7.86
N VAL A 327 0.54 -12.56 7.41
CA VAL A 327 0.82 -11.88 6.14
C VAL A 327 2.17 -11.17 6.20
N SER A 328 2.49 -10.46 7.29
CA SER A 328 3.78 -9.76 7.42
C SER A 328 4.98 -10.72 7.32
N LEU A 329 4.87 -11.92 7.89
CA LEU A 329 5.90 -12.96 7.82
C LEU A 329 6.15 -13.45 6.39
N VAL A 330 5.09 -13.71 5.60
CA VAL A 330 5.24 -14.25 4.23
C VAL A 330 5.42 -13.18 3.16
N ALA A 331 4.92 -11.97 3.40
CA ALA A 331 5.03 -10.80 2.52
C ALA A 331 6.11 -9.80 2.97
N MET A 332 7.11 -10.26 3.75
CA MET A 332 8.35 -9.54 4.11
C MET A 332 8.18 -8.19 4.86
N GLY A 333 6.98 -7.87 5.32
CA GLY A 333 6.65 -6.61 5.98
C GLY A 333 5.25 -6.08 5.70
N GLU A 334 4.63 -6.45 4.57
CA GLU A 334 3.40 -5.78 4.11
C GLU A 334 2.11 -6.34 4.77
N GLY A 335 2.21 -6.91 5.97
CA GLY A 335 1.06 -7.34 6.77
C GLY A 335 0.55 -6.30 7.75
N TRP A 336 1.27 -5.20 7.95
CA TRP A 336 0.86 -4.06 8.79
C TRP A 336 -0.05 -3.11 7.98
N HIS A 337 -1.14 -3.68 7.46
CA HIS A 337 -1.88 -3.10 6.34
C HIS A 337 -2.89 -2.01 6.77
N ASN A 338 -3.35 -2.02 8.03
CA ASN A 338 -4.11 -0.90 8.60
C ASN A 338 -3.20 0.32 8.76
N TYR A 339 -1.98 0.14 9.27
CA TYR A 339 -0.98 1.22 9.33
C TYR A 339 -0.69 1.74 7.92
N HIS A 340 -0.43 0.83 6.99
CA HIS A 340 -0.05 1.19 5.64
C HIS A 340 -1.13 1.97 4.88
N HIS A 341 -2.42 1.60 4.99
CA HIS A 341 -3.49 2.37 4.35
C HIS A 341 -3.75 3.74 5.00
N VAL A 342 -3.45 3.89 6.30
CA VAL A 342 -3.57 5.17 7.02
C VAL A 342 -2.36 6.09 6.75
N PHE A 343 -1.16 5.53 6.63
CA PHE A 343 0.09 6.26 6.38
C PHE A 343 0.83 5.72 5.14
N PRO A 344 0.23 5.77 3.93
CA PRO A 344 0.78 5.11 2.73
C PRO A 344 2.14 5.65 2.29
N TRP A 345 2.52 6.85 2.73
CA TRP A 345 3.82 7.46 2.43
C TRP A 345 4.97 7.01 3.36
N ASP A 346 4.74 6.19 4.39
CA ASP A 346 5.82 5.69 5.26
C ASP A 346 6.66 4.62 4.54
N TYR A 347 7.99 4.80 4.52
CA TYR A 347 8.91 3.85 3.87
C TYR A 347 9.00 2.48 4.57
N LYS A 348 8.59 2.38 5.83
CA LYS A 348 8.47 1.14 6.59
C LYS A 348 7.18 0.37 6.28
N ALA A 349 6.15 1.06 5.79
CA ALA A 349 4.77 0.59 5.75
C ALA A 349 4.22 0.07 7.10
N ALA A 350 4.82 0.45 8.23
CA ALA A 350 4.52 -0.07 9.58
C ALA A 350 5.11 0.83 10.68
N GLU A 351 4.48 0.95 11.85
CA GLU A 351 4.99 1.84 12.93
C GLU A 351 6.38 1.41 13.44
N LEU A 352 6.53 0.11 13.77
CA LEU A 352 7.75 -0.62 14.18
C LEU A 352 8.63 -0.02 15.27
N GLY A 353 8.73 -0.75 16.40
CA GLY A 353 9.85 -0.64 17.35
C GLY A 353 11.07 -1.52 17.01
N ASN A 354 10.92 -2.52 16.13
CA ASN A 354 12.01 -3.39 15.66
C ASN A 354 11.69 -4.01 14.28
N TYR A 355 12.66 -4.63 13.62
CA TYR A 355 12.51 -5.21 12.27
C TYR A 355 11.83 -6.60 12.22
N GLY A 356 11.30 -7.12 13.34
CA GLY A 356 11.11 -8.56 13.57
C GLY A 356 10.34 -9.37 12.50
N VAL A 357 9.41 -8.73 11.79
CA VAL A 357 8.69 -9.32 10.63
C VAL A 357 8.62 -8.35 9.43
N ASN A 358 9.54 -7.39 9.32
CA ASN A 358 9.60 -6.42 8.21
C ASN A 358 11.02 -6.33 7.65
N PHE A 359 11.40 -7.40 6.95
CA PHE A 359 12.70 -7.56 6.28
C PHE A 359 12.91 -6.51 5.18
N THR A 360 11.83 -6.09 4.49
CA THR A 360 11.88 -5.00 3.51
C THR A 360 12.52 -3.75 4.10
N THR A 361 12.06 -3.30 5.28
CA THR A 361 12.60 -2.12 5.97
C THR A 361 14.06 -2.31 6.39
N MET A 362 14.42 -3.48 6.91
CA MET A 362 15.79 -3.78 7.33
C MET A 362 16.81 -3.65 6.18
N VAL A 363 16.45 -4.11 4.98
CA VAL A 363 17.30 -4.01 3.79
C VAL A 363 17.31 -2.59 3.23
N LEU A 364 16.18 -1.86 3.28
CA LEU A 364 16.13 -0.44 2.92
C LEU A 364 17.04 0.42 3.82
N ASP A 365 17.06 0.16 5.12
CA ASP A 365 17.93 0.89 6.07
C ASP A 365 19.42 0.57 5.85
N ALA A 366 19.75 -0.61 5.31
CA ALA A 366 21.10 -0.92 4.85
C ALA A 366 21.46 -0.10 3.60
N PHE A 367 20.58 -0.02 2.60
CA PHE A 367 20.79 0.84 1.42
C PHE A 367 20.81 2.34 1.77
N HIS A 368 20.08 2.78 2.80
CA HIS A 368 20.16 4.14 3.32
C HIS A 368 21.54 4.44 3.93
N LYS A 369 22.08 3.54 4.75
CA LYS A 369 23.44 3.66 5.32
C LYS A 369 24.55 3.63 4.27
N LEU A 370 24.31 3.01 3.11
CA LEU A 370 25.19 3.08 1.93
C LEU A 370 25.03 4.37 1.10
N GLY A 371 24.10 5.27 1.46
CA GLY A 371 23.79 6.48 0.70
C GLY A 371 23.06 6.22 -0.62
N TRP A 372 22.52 5.00 -0.83
CA TRP A 372 21.81 4.64 -2.06
C TRP A 372 20.31 4.96 -1.99
N ALA A 373 19.76 5.06 -0.78
CA ALA A 373 18.44 5.56 -0.47
C ALA A 373 18.51 6.77 0.48
N TRP A 374 17.63 7.76 0.32
CA TRP A 374 17.53 8.95 1.17
C TRP A 374 16.11 9.53 1.15
N ASN A 375 15.85 10.59 1.92
CA ASN A 375 14.50 11.13 2.12
C ASN A 375 13.48 10.05 2.54
N MET A 376 13.91 9.12 3.40
CA MET A 376 13.05 8.08 3.94
C MET A 376 11.95 8.75 4.79
N LYS A 377 10.69 8.64 4.37
CA LYS A 377 9.55 9.35 4.99
C LYS A 377 8.93 8.54 6.12
N GLN A 378 8.60 9.20 7.21
CA GLN A 378 7.79 8.65 8.31
C GLN A 378 6.78 9.70 8.80
N PRO A 379 5.62 9.33 9.36
CA PRO A 379 4.77 10.24 10.12
C PRO A 379 5.41 10.51 11.49
N SER A 380 5.16 11.69 12.06
CA SER A 380 5.62 11.99 13.43
C SER A 380 4.89 11.12 14.46
N LYS A 381 5.55 10.83 15.59
CA LYS A 381 4.94 10.04 16.69
C LYS A 381 3.62 10.66 17.19
N GLU A 382 3.51 11.99 17.14
CA GLU A 382 2.32 12.74 17.55
C GLU A 382 1.18 12.67 16.53
N LEU A 383 1.47 12.52 15.23
CA LEU A 383 0.46 12.20 14.23
C LEU A 383 -0.08 10.78 14.44
N VAL A 384 0.80 9.79 14.65
CA VAL A 384 0.37 8.41 14.91
C VAL A 384 -0.47 8.33 16.19
N ARG A 385 -0.03 8.94 17.29
CA ARG A 385 -0.78 9.00 18.57
C ARG A 385 -2.18 9.58 18.40
N ARG A 386 -2.33 10.74 17.74
CA ARG A 386 -3.65 11.37 17.53
C ARG A 386 -4.56 10.51 16.66
N THR A 387 -4.03 9.80 15.67
CA THR A 387 -4.80 8.86 14.85
C THR A 387 -5.27 7.64 15.65
N LEU A 388 -4.37 7.00 16.41
CA LEU A 388 -4.70 5.89 17.34
C LEU A 388 -5.83 6.25 18.31
N GLU A 389 -5.83 7.48 18.85
CA GLU A 389 -6.84 7.98 19.80
C GLU A 389 -8.17 8.35 19.11
N LYS A 390 -8.13 8.91 17.89
CA LYS A 390 -9.31 9.42 17.19
C LYS A 390 -10.07 8.34 16.41
N TYR A 391 -9.37 7.36 15.84
CA TYR A 391 -9.94 6.41 14.87
C TYR A 391 -9.68 4.93 15.17
N GLY A 392 -8.74 4.60 16.07
CA GLY A 392 -8.37 3.22 16.39
C GLY A 392 -9.46 2.34 17.03
N ASP A 393 -9.30 1.01 16.93
CA ASP A 393 -10.18 0.00 17.56
C ASP A 393 -9.85 -0.30 19.04
N GLY A 394 -8.76 0.25 19.59
CA GLY A 394 -8.28 -0.04 20.94
C GLY A 394 -7.28 -1.19 21.04
N SER A 395 -6.96 -1.87 19.93
CA SER A 395 -6.02 -3.00 19.90
C SER A 395 -4.54 -2.60 19.91
N HIS A 396 -4.20 -1.31 19.97
CA HIS A 396 -2.81 -0.90 19.95
C HIS A 396 -2.10 -1.21 21.27
N VAL A 397 -0.81 -1.56 21.20
CA VAL A 397 -0.04 -2.02 22.38
C VAL A 397 0.04 -0.93 23.47
N SER A 398 0.09 0.36 23.08
CA SER A 398 0.05 1.47 24.04
C SER A 398 -1.30 1.67 24.73
N GLN A 399 -2.39 1.15 24.16
CA GLN A 399 -3.76 1.24 24.69
C GLN A 399 -4.09 0.04 25.59
N MET A 400 -3.56 -1.16 25.28
CA MET A 400 -3.75 -2.36 26.13
C MET A 400 -3.21 -2.21 27.56
N GLY A 401 -2.23 -1.32 27.78
CA GLY A 401 -1.64 -1.07 29.11
C GLY A 401 -2.47 -0.18 30.04
N ALA A 402 -3.53 0.47 29.56
CA ALA A 402 -4.27 1.52 30.29
C ALA A 402 -5.26 0.99 31.37
N GLY A 403 -4.95 -0.15 32.00
CA GLY A 403 -5.67 -0.63 33.18
C GLY A 403 -5.26 0.14 34.46
N PRO A 404 -6.01 0.00 35.58
CA PRO A 404 -5.77 0.79 36.80
C PRO A 404 -4.39 0.63 37.47
N GLU A 405 -3.63 -0.40 37.11
CA GLU A 405 -2.31 -0.73 37.68
C GLU A 405 -1.17 -0.62 36.64
N GLY A 406 -1.40 0.11 35.53
CA GLY A 406 -0.48 0.24 34.39
C GLY A 406 0.69 1.23 34.55
N ALA A 407 1.01 1.69 35.76
CA ALA A 407 2.19 2.53 36.00
C ALA A 407 3.45 1.66 36.15
N PHE A 408 4.57 2.07 35.54
CA PHE A 408 5.87 1.35 35.47
C PHE A 408 6.00 0.22 34.44
N ALA A 409 5.83 0.57 33.15
CA ALA A 409 6.74 0.12 32.10
C ALA A 409 7.04 1.33 31.19
N GLY A 410 8.26 1.64 30.77
CA GLY A 410 9.53 0.91 30.89
C GLY A 410 10.35 1.30 29.67
N SER A 411 11.24 2.28 29.80
CA SER A 411 11.85 2.96 28.64
C SER A 411 12.80 2.04 27.86
N SER A 412 12.29 1.40 26.81
CA SER A 412 13.10 0.66 25.84
C SER A 412 14.11 1.61 25.19
N GLN A 413 15.40 1.26 25.24
CA GLN A 413 16.48 2.10 24.72
C GLN A 413 16.40 2.19 23.19
N MET A 414 16.38 3.41 22.66
CA MET A 414 16.31 3.64 21.22
C MET A 414 17.64 3.29 20.55
N VAL A 415 17.65 2.22 19.76
CA VAL A 415 18.82 1.78 18.99
C VAL A 415 19.02 2.71 17.79
N GLY A 416 19.95 3.66 17.91
CA GLY A 416 20.50 4.43 16.79
C GLY A 416 19.51 5.38 16.10
N HIS A 417 19.25 6.55 16.71
CA HIS A 417 18.50 7.61 16.06
C HIS A 417 19.26 8.17 14.83
N PHE A 418 18.85 7.75 13.64
CA PHE A 418 19.02 8.53 12.42
C PHE A 418 17.80 9.46 12.28
N HIS A 419 18.04 10.74 12.00
CA HIS A 419 16.95 11.69 11.76
C HIS A 419 16.40 11.53 10.35
N TYR A 420 15.28 10.81 10.24
CA TYR A 420 14.50 10.72 9.01
C TYR A 420 13.67 11.99 8.77
N ALA A 421 13.21 12.15 7.53
CA ALA A 421 12.33 13.26 7.16
C ALA A 421 10.91 12.94 7.66
N GLU A 422 10.57 13.42 8.86
CA GLU A 422 9.18 13.43 9.31
C GLU A 422 8.36 14.29 8.33
N VAL A 423 7.30 13.69 7.77
CA VAL A 423 6.36 14.43 6.92
C VAL A 423 5.48 15.27 7.84
N PRO A 424 5.43 16.61 7.68
CA PRO A 424 4.55 17.46 8.48
C PRO A 424 3.09 17.02 8.34
N ASP A 425 2.32 17.23 9.40
CA ASP A 425 0.89 16.91 9.48
C ASP A 425 0.13 17.48 8.26
N PRO A 426 -0.31 16.64 7.29
CA PRO A 426 -1.22 17.11 6.26
C PRO A 426 -2.55 17.36 6.97
N GLU A 427 -3.11 18.57 6.88
CA GLU A 427 -4.39 18.89 7.53
C GLU A 427 -5.44 17.85 7.12
N LEU A 428 -5.84 17.03 8.10
CA LEU A 428 -6.54 15.76 7.87
C LEU A 428 -8.05 15.97 7.63
N GLU A 429 -8.37 16.81 6.64
CA GLU A 429 -9.63 16.78 5.89
C GLU A 429 -9.67 15.54 4.97
N TYR A 430 -9.36 14.37 5.54
CA TYR A 430 -9.72 13.09 4.96
C TYR A 430 -11.06 12.68 5.55
N ASP A 431 -12.13 13.29 5.03
CA ASP A 431 -13.49 12.89 5.33
C ASP A 431 -13.67 11.44 4.91
N ALA A 432 -13.66 10.53 5.89
CA ALA A 432 -14.04 9.13 5.66
C ALA A 432 -15.51 8.98 5.21
N GLU A 433 -16.30 10.06 5.32
CA GLU A 433 -17.62 10.18 4.71
C GLU A 433 -17.58 10.51 3.21
N SER A 434 -16.47 11.02 2.64
CA SER A 434 -16.40 11.32 1.19
C SER A 434 -16.45 10.04 0.34
N SER A 435 -15.73 8.99 0.76
CA SER A 435 -15.67 7.68 0.08
C SER A 435 -17.07 7.07 -0.18
N SER A 436 -17.99 7.24 0.78
CA SER A 436 -19.35 6.65 0.75
C SER A 436 -20.47 7.66 0.52
N THR A 437 -20.30 8.95 0.83
CA THR A 437 -21.36 9.97 0.69
C THR A 437 -21.15 10.94 -0.47
N GLU A 438 -19.92 11.24 -0.93
CA GLU A 438 -19.77 11.95 -2.21
C GLU A 438 -20.12 11.03 -3.38
N SER A 439 -19.74 9.75 -3.30
CA SER A 439 -20.18 8.72 -4.24
C SER A 439 -21.72 8.63 -4.30
N ALA A 440 -22.39 8.47 -3.16
CA ALA A 440 -23.85 8.49 -3.10
C ALA A 440 -24.47 9.79 -3.65
N LYS A 441 -23.93 10.97 -3.28
CA LYS A 441 -24.42 12.27 -3.79
C LYS A 441 -24.21 12.41 -5.31
N LEU A 442 -23.13 11.86 -5.87
CA LEU A 442 -22.88 11.87 -7.32
C LEU A 442 -23.83 10.91 -8.05
N ASP A 443 -24.02 9.70 -7.53
CA ASP A 443 -24.94 8.71 -8.10
C ASP A 443 -26.41 9.17 -8.02
N GLU A 444 -26.81 9.87 -6.96
CA GLU A 444 -28.13 10.52 -6.86
C GLU A 444 -28.28 11.63 -7.91
N ASN A 445 -27.29 12.51 -8.08
CA ASN A 445 -27.32 13.58 -9.08
C ASN A 445 -27.36 13.04 -10.53
N GLU A 446 -26.59 11.98 -10.85
CA GLU A 446 -26.67 11.34 -12.17
C GLU A 446 -28.04 10.69 -12.40
N ASN A 447 -28.61 10.01 -11.40
CA ASN A 447 -29.96 9.43 -11.44
C ASN A 447 -31.07 10.49 -11.56
N GLU A 448 -30.96 11.64 -10.90
CA GLU A 448 -31.88 12.76 -11.11
C GLU A 448 -31.79 13.29 -12.55
N SER A 449 -30.58 13.41 -13.11
CA SER A 449 -30.40 13.86 -14.49
C SER A 449 -31.03 12.88 -15.50
N GLU A 450 -30.94 11.58 -15.25
CA GLU A 450 -31.59 10.50 -15.99
C GLU A 450 -33.12 10.59 -15.88
N ARG A 451 -33.65 10.79 -14.67
CA ARG A 451 -35.10 10.96 -14.43
C ARG A 451 -35.66 12.20 -15.12
N GLN A 452 -34.95 13.34 -15.08
CA GLN A 452 -35.36 14.57 -15.76
C GLN A 452 -35.31 14.41 -17.29
N LYS A 453 -34.31 13.72 -17.86
CA LYS A 453 -34.25 13.39 -19.30
C LYS A 453 -35.39 12.47 -19.73
N LYS A 454 -35.75 11.47 -18.91
CA LYS A 454 -36.87 10.55 -19.17
C LYS A 454 -38.22 11.28 -19.06
N GLY A 455 -38.43 12.10 -18.03
CA GLY A 455 -39.64 12.92 -17.87
C GLY A 455 -39.88 13.88 -19.04
N LYS A 456 -38.83 14.56 -19.53
CA LYS A 456 -38.94 15.44 -20.72
C LYS A 456 -39.29 14.72 -22.01
N LYS A 457 -39.09 13.40 -22.11
CA LYS A 457 -39.50 12.59 -23.28
C LYS A 457 -40.95 12.13 -23.25
N VAL A 458 -41.63 12.17 -22.10
CA VAL A 458 -43.04 11.75 -21.97
C VAL A 458 -44.00 12.90 -22.28
N ASN A 459 -43.59 14.15 -22.08
CA ASN A 459 -44.42 15.33 -22.35
C ASN A 459 -44.30 15.87 -23.80
N THR A 460 -43.86 15.05 -24.76
CA THR A 460 -43.75 15.42 -26.19
C THR A 460 -44.20 14.26 -27.10
N THR A 461 -45.47 13.87 -26.97
CA THR A 461 -46.26 13.03 -27.88
C THR A 461 -47.71 13.45 -27.77
#